data_AF-A0A8X6EZR6-F1
#
_entry.id   AF-A0A8X6EZR6-F1
#
_cell.length_a   1.000
_cell.length_b   1.000
_cell.length_c   1.000
_cell.angle_alpha   90.00
_cell.angle_beta   90.00
_cell.angle_gamma   90.00
#
_symmetry.space_group_name_H-M   'P 1'
#
loop_
_entity.id
_entity.type
_entity.pdbx_description
1 polymer ?
#
loop_
_entity_poly.entity_id
_entity_poly.type
_entity_poly.pdbx_seq_one_letter_code
_entity_poly.pdbx_strand_id
1 'polypeptide(L)'
;MLENVKADAELDPILKDIITSSPRSYVKYIPSIVEKLITRGYSWNKYGEMTRDNLPIKDSRIVDFFSYLLRNIKTQTEPVHFQIFLKAIREINIPHSWVGNKKLLPLSKYKDNNSSMKRSVSSPELDDEKVAMVEHRGWQSPSRMIKEWRTY
;
A
#
# COMPACT_ATOMS: atom_id res chain seq x y z
N MET A 1 40.38 -24.57 3.37
CA MET A 1 39.00 -24.28 3.76
C MET A 1 38.58 -23.01 3.05
N LEU A 2 37.62 -23.13 2.14
CA LEU A 2 36.79 -22.13 1.46
C LEU A 2 37.42 -20.76 1.14
N GLU A 3 38.02 -20.74 -0.06
CA GLU A 3 38.08 -19.67 -1.05
C GLU A 3 37.42 -18.33 -0.68
N ASN A 4 38.27 -17.30 -0.62
CA ASN A 4 38.12 -16.02 -1.31
C ASN A 4 36.69 -15.69 -1.75
N VAL A 5 35.88 -15.24 -0.80
CA VAL A 5 34.63 -14.53 -1.08
C VAL A 5 35.03 -13.23 -1.76
N LYS A 6 35.00 -13.25 -3.10
CA LYS A 6 35.08 -12.10 -4.01
C LYS A 6 34.16 -10.99 -3.50
N ALA A 7 34.71 -10.11 -2.69
CA ALA A 7 34.04 -8.94 -2.13
C ALA A 7 34.35 -7.67 -2.95
N ASP A 8 34.80 -7.81 -4.20
CA ASP A 8 35.09 -6.68 -5.09
C ASP A 8 34.41 -6.85 -6.46
N ALA A 9 33.23 -6.22 -6.55
CA ALA A 9 32.88 -5.31 -7.65
C ALA A 9 32.59 -5.86 -9.06
N GLU A 10 31.95 -7.02 -9.20
CA GLU A 10 30.93 -7.12 -10.25
C GLU A 10 29.61 -6.67 -9.64
N LEU A 11 29.23 -5.43 -9.96
CA LEU A 11 27.90 -4.92 -9.64
C LEU A 11 26.90 -5.95 -10.16
N ASP A 12 26.12 -6.55 -9.26
CA ASP A 12 25.14 -7.60 -9.59
C ASP A 12 24.41 -7.16 -10.88
N PRO A 13 24.43 -7.98 -11.95
CA PRO A 13 23.87 -7.58 -13.24
C PRO A 13 22.42 -7.10 -13.09
N ILE A 14 21.66 -7.68 -12.15
CA ILE A 14 20.29 -7.29 -11.85
C ILE A 14 20.25 -5.93 -11.15
N LEU A 15 21.18 -5.66 -10.22
CA LEU A 15 21.30 -4.34 -9.60
C LEU A 15 21.63 -3.26 -10.64
N LYS A 16 22.48 -3.58 -11.62
CA LYS A 16 22.79 -2.69 -12.74
C LYS A 16 21.55 -2.41 -13.60
N ASP A 17 20.74 -3.43 -13.86
CA ASP A 17 19.48 -3.29 -14.60
C ASP A 17 18.44 -2.47 -13.82
N ILE A 18 18.34 -2.68 -12.50
CA ILE A 18 17.52 -1.86 -11.60
C ILE A 18 17.94 -0.39 -11.69
N ILE A 19 19.24 -0.10 -11.61
CA ILE A 19 19.76 1.28 -11.69
C ILE A 19 19.47 1.88 -13.06
N THR A 20 19.67 1.13 -14.13
CA THR A 20 19.52 1.61 -15.52
C THR A 20 18.05 1.86 -15.88
N SER A 21 17.13 1.04 -15.38
CA SER A 21 15.68 1.18 -15.58
C SER A 21 15.05 2.27 -14.71
N SER A 22 15.73 2.68 -13.64
CA SER A 22 15.21 3.65 -12.68
C SER A 22 15.42 5.11 -13.12
N PRO A 23 14.52 6.04 -12.76
CA PRO A 23 14.74 7.46 -13.02
C PRO A 23 15.95 8.00 -12.25
N ARG A 24 16.81 8.79 -12.90
CA ARG A 24 18.07 9.31 -12.33
C ARG A 24 17.93 9.93 -10.93
N SER A 25 16.85 10.66 -10.67
CA SER A 25 16.59 11.31 -9.37
C SER A 25 16.44 10.34 -8.20
N TYR A 26 16.05 9.09 -8.47
CA TYR A 26 15.79 8.06 -7.46
C TYR A 26 16.90 7.02 -7.34
N VAL A 27 17.86 6.99 -8.27
CA VAL A 27 18.97 6.01 -8.27
C VAL A 27 19.75 6.02 -6.96
N LYS A 28 19.94 7.20 -6.36
CA LYS A 28 20.63 7.38 -5.08
C LYS A 28 19.97 6.64 -3.90
N TYR A 29 18.68 6.30 -4.00
CA TYR A 29 17.97 5.58 -2.94
C TYR A 29 18.02 4.06 -3.10
N ILE A 30 18.32 3.56 -4.30
CA ILE A 30 18.30 2.13 -4.63
C ILE A 30 19.22 1.33 -3.68
N PRO A 31 20.49 1.71 -3.44
CA PRO A 31 21.36 0.95 -2.55
C PRO A 31 20.78 0.81 -1.14
N SER A 32 20.22 1.88 -0.58
CA SER A 32 19.61 1.87 0.76
C SER A 32 18.33 1.04 0.84
N ILE A 33 17.53 1.00 -0.24
CA ILE A 33 16.35 0.12 -0.30
C ILE A 33 16.79 -1.34 -0.34
N VAL A 34 17.78 -1.65 -1.18
CA VAL A 34 18.33 -3.00 -1.35
C VAL A 34 18.92 -3.52 -0.04
N GLU A 35 19.78 -2.74 0.61
CA GLU A 35 20.39 -3.10 1.89
C GLU A 35 19.33 -3.44 2.94
N LYS A 36 18.28 -2.62 3.04
CA LYS A 36 17.17 -2.86 3.97
C LYS A 36 16.37 -4.12 3.63
N LEU A 37 16.15 -4.42 2.34
CA LEU A 37 15.48 -5.65 1.91
C LEU A 37 16.29 -6.88 2.32
N ILE A 38 17.60 -6.88 2.04
CA ILE A 38 18.51 -7.98 2.42
C ILE A 38 18.51 -8.19 3.94
N THR A 39 18.57 -7.10 4.71
CA THR A 39 18.52 -7.15 6.18
C THR A 39 17.23 -7.80 6.71
N ARG A 40 16.14 -7.77 5.93
CA ARG A 40 14.86 -8.40 6.27
C ARG A 40 14.64 -9.78 5.63
N GLY A 41 15.67 -10.37 5.02
CA GLY A 41 15.58 -11.70 4.40
C GLY A 41 14.96 -11.71 3.00
N TYR A 42 14.87 -10.53 2.36
CA TYR A 42 14.44 -10.40 0.97
C TYR A 42 15.66 -10.24 0.06
N SER A 43 15.73 -11.06 -0.97
CA SER A 43 16.79 -11.02 -1.99
C SER A 43 16.20 -11.33 -3.36
N TRP A 44 17.05 -11.63 -4.33
CA TRP A 44 16.64 -12.14 -5.63
C TRP A 44 17.63 -13.17 -6.14
N ASN A 45 17.16 -14.05 -7.02
CA ASN A 45 18.01 -15.02 -7.69
C ASN A 45 18.65 -14.45 -8.96
N LYS A 46 19.48 -15.27 -9.64
CA LYS A 46 20.15 -14.92 -10.90
C LYS A 46 19.22 -14.58 -12.08
N TYR A 47 17.93 -14.88 -11.97
CA TYR A 47 16.92 -14.58 -12.99
C TYR A 47 16.16 -13.26 -12.70
N GLY A 48 16.47 -12.59 -11.59
CA GLY A 48 15.74 -11.40 -11.15
C GLY A 48 14.41 -11.71 -10.47
N GLU A 49 14.17 -12.97 -10.08
CA GLU A 49 13.00 -13.33 -9.29
C GLU A 49 13.28 -13.03 -7.82
N MET A 50 12.33 -12.38 -7.16
CA MET A 50 12.39 -12.07 -5.74
C MET A 50 12.34 -13.35 -4.91
N THR A 51 13.22 -13.44 -3.92
CA THR A 51 13.30 -14.55 -2.97
C THR A 51 13.00 -14.05 -1.56
N ARG A 52 12.30 -14.88 -0.79
CA ARG A 52 12.11 -14.68 0.65
C ARG A 52 12.59 -15.94 1.36
N ASP A 53 13.53 -15.80 2.28
CA ASP A 53 14.11 -16.96 2.99
C ASP A 53 14.60 -18.06 2.02
N ASN A 54 15.21 -17.66 0.91
CA ASN A 54 15.67 -18.50 -0.21
C ASN A 54 14.57 -19.21 -1.03
N LEU A 55 13.29 -18.96 -0.77
CA LEU A 55 12.19 -19.43 -1.60
C LEU A 55 11.89 -18.41 -2.72
N PRO A 56 12.06 -18.78 -4.00
CA PRO A 56 11.78 -17.88 -5.11
C PRO A 56 10.28 -17.71 -5.34
N ILE A 57 9.87 -16.48 -5.61
CA ILE A 57 8.54 -16.14 -6.08
C ILE A 57 8.58 -16.22 -7.60
N LYS A 58 8.06 -17.33 -8.14
CA LYS A 58 8.05 -17.58 -9.60
C LYS A 58 7.38 -16.43 -10.35
N ASP A 59 7.89 -16.12 -11.54
CA ASP A 59 7.35 -15.09 -12.44
C ASP A 59 7.42 -13.65 -11.88
N SER A 60 8.12 -13.45 -10.76
CA SER A 60 8.43 -12.11 -10.24
C SER A 60 9.63 -11.52 -10.97
N ARG A 61 9.64 -10.19 -11.12
CA ARG A 61 10.73 -9.46 -11.77
C ARG A 61 11.11 -8.24 -10.95
N ILE A 62 12.21 -8.33 -10.23
CA ILE A 62 12.66 -7.29 -9.30
C ILE A 62 12.94 -5.96 -10.02
N VAL A 63 13.43 -6.00 -11.26
CA VAL A 63 13.66 -4.83 -12.10
C VAL A 63 12.35 -4.08 -12.38
N ASP A 64 11.29 -4.82 -12.70
CA ASP A 64 9.95 -4.25 -12.94
C ASP A 64 9.35 -3.70 -11.65
N PHE A 65 9.63 -4.32 -10.50
CA PHE A 65 9.17 -3.84 -9.20
C PHE A 65 9.81 -2.50 -8.82
N PHE A 66 11.12 -2.36 -8.95
CA PHE A 66 11.81 -1.09 -8.73
C PHE A 66 11.36 -0.03 -9.74
N SER A 67 11.23 -0.41 -11.01
CA SER A 67 10.69 0.47 -12.04
C SER A 67 9.29 0.97 -11.69
N TYR A 68 8.40 0.10 -11.20
CA TYR A 68 7.05 0.48 -10.80
C TYR A 68 7.00 1.29 -9.49
N LEU A 69 7.92 1.04 -8.55
CA LEU A 69 8.02 1.77 -7.29
C LEU A 69 8.50 3.21 -7.51
N LEU A 70 9.54 3.38 -8.33
CA LEU A 70 10.25 4.65 -8.50
C LEU A 70 9.70 5.52 -9.63
N ARG A 71 8.90 4.97 -10.55
CA ARG A 71 8.41 5.68 -11.72
C ARG A 71 6.92 5.99 -11.59
N ASN A 72 6.55 7.23 -11.89
CA ASN A 72 5.16 7.67 -11.85
C ASN A 72 4.60 7.83 -13.26
N ILE A 73 4.17 6.73 -13.87
CA ILE A 73 3.58 6.74 -15.22
C ILE A 73 2.10 6.38 -15.13
N LYS A 74 1.27 7.17 -15.81
CA LYS A 74 -0.19 6.98 -15.82
C LYS A 74 -0.57 5.60 -16.38
N THR A 75 0.07 5.20 -17.47
CA THR A 75 -0.19 3.97 -18.25
C THR A 75 0.53 2.73 -17.75
N GLN A 76 1.35 2.83 -16.70
CA GLN A 76 2.11 1.68 -16.22
C GLN A 76 1.20 0.72 -15.46
N THR A 77 1.17 -0.52 -15.92
CA THR A 77 0.47 -1.64 -15.28
C THR A 77 1.25 -2.13 -14.08
N GLU A 78 0.54 -2.58 -13.05
CA GLU A 78 1.15 -3.22 -11.89
C GLU A 78 1.83 -4.55 -12.30
N PRO A 79 3.11 -4.76 -11.96
CA PRO A 79 3.79 -6.02 -12.23
C PRO A 79 3.18 -7.21 -11.49
N VAL A 80 3.33 -8.41 -12.03
CA VAL A 80 2.86 -9.65 -11.41
C VAL A 80 3.56 -9.86 -10.06
N HIS A 81 2.81 -10.24 -9.03
CA HIS A 81 3.32 -10.40 -7.65
C HIS A 81 3.86 -9.14 -6.96
N PHE A 82 3.61 -7.94 -7.52
CA PHE A 82 4.08 -6.69 -6.94
C PHE A 82 3.57 -6.46 -5.51
N GLN A 83 2.39 -6.95 -5.15
CA GLN A 83 1.87 -6.85 -3.77
C GLN A 83 2.78 -7.50 -2.72
N ILE A 84 3.51 -8.57 -3.08
CA ILE A 84 4.47 -9.22 -2.18
C ILE A 84 5.67 -8.31 -1.95
N PHE A 85 6.16 -7.69 -3.02
CA PHE A 85 7.22 -6.68 -2.93
C PHE A 85 6.76 -5.44 -2.15
N LEU A 86 5.53 -4.96 -2.37
CA LEU A 86 4.97 -3.84 -1.63
C LEU A 86 4.88 -4.13 -0.12
N LYS A 87 4.55 -5.37 0.25
CA LYS A 87 4.60 -5.82 1.65
C LYS A 87 6.03 -5.73 2.20
N ALA A 88 7.04 -6.22 1.48
CA ALA A 88 8.44 -6.09 1.88
C ALA A 88 8.86 -4.62 2.07
N ILE A 89 8.47 -3.75 1.13
CA ILE A 89 8.71 -2.29 1.19
C ILE A 89 8.07 -1.65 2.43
N ARG A 90 6.87 -2.10 2.83
CA ARG A 90 6.23 -1.67 4.09
C ARG A 90 7.01 -2.12 5.31
N GLU A 91 7.49 -3.37 5.31
CA GLU A 91 8.23 -3.94 6.44
C GLU A 91 9.56 -3.23 6.70
N ILE A 92 10.24 -2.76 5.65
CA ILE A 92 11.49 -2.00 5.75
C ILE A 92 11.28 -0.50 6.05
N ASN A 93 10.03 -0.04 6.05
CA ASN A 93 9.62 1.33 6.38
C ASN A 93 10.45 2.42 5.66
N ILE A 94 10.44 2.41 4.32
CA ILE A 94 11.16 3.44 3.55
C ILE A 94 10.43 4.78 3.58
N PRO A 95 11.16 5.92 3.52
CA PRO A 95 10.57 7.24 3.40
C PRO A 95 9.69 7.37 2.15
N HIS A 96 8.53 8.03 2.29
CA HIS A 96 7.62 8.29 1.17
C HIS A 96 8.29 9.10 0.05
N SER A 97 9.29 9.92 0.37
CA SER A 97 10.07 10.68 -0.61
C SER A 97 10.91 9.82 -1.55
N TRP A 98 11.12 8.54 -1.21
CA TRP A 98 11.85 7.59 -2.05
C TRP A 98 10.92 6.89 -3.05
N VAL A 99 9.60 6.96 -2.84
CA VAL A 99 8.60 6.34 -3.70
C VAL A 99 8.16 7.36 -4.76
N GLY A 100 8.62 7.16 -5.99
CA GLY A 100 8.24 8.03 -7.09
C GLY A 100 6.79 7.83 -7.52
N ASN A 101 6.28 6.59 -7.48
CA ASN A 101 4.91 6.28 -7.89
C ASN A 101 3.87 6.77 -6.87
N LYS A 102 3.18 7.84 -7.24
CA LYS A 102 2.18 8.49 -6.36
C LYS A 102 0.98 7.59 -6.04
N LYS A 103 0.69 6.58 -6.87
CA LYS A 103 -0.39 5.61 -6.62
C LYS A 103 -0.10 4.73 -5.40
N LEU A 104 1.17 4.60 -5.01
CA LEU A 104 1.62 3.79 -3.89
C LEU A 104 1.63 4.58 -2.57
N LEU A 105 1.62 5.91 -2.61
CA LEU A 105 1.60 6.77 -1.42
C LEU A 105 0.41 6.59 -0.44
N PRO A 106 -0.74 5.98 -0.78
CA PRO A 106 -1.71 5.52 0.21
C PRO A 106 -1.16 4.46 1.20
N LEU A 107 0.11 4.05 1.06
CA LEU A 107 0.89 3.21 1.96
C LEU A 107 0.69 3.51 3.47
N SER A 108 0.27 4.72 3.86
CA SER A 108 -0.01 5.10 5.26
C SER A 108 -1.47 5.02 5.72
N LYS A 109 -2.45 4.76 4.84
CA LYS A 109 -3.88 4.77 5.23
C LYS A 109 -4.39 3.49 5.88
N TYR A 110 -3.55 2.46 6.05
CA TYR A 110 -3.85 1.36 6.98
C TYR A 110 -3.40 1.74 8.39
N LYS A 111 -3.94 2.85 8.89
CA LYS A 111 -4.00 3.17 10.31
C LYS A 111 -5.44 2.91 10.75
N ASP A 112 -5.63 1.82 11.47
CA ASP A 112 -6.74 1.60 12.41
C ASP A 112 -8.18 1.72 11.87
N ASN A 113 -8.61 0.82 10.99
CA ASN A 113 -10.05 0.56 10.77
C ASN A 113 -10.53 -0.72 11.49
N ASN A 114 -9.92 -1.03 12.64
CA ASN A 114 -10.54 -1.92 13.65
C ASN A 114 -10.92 -1.18 14.94
N SER A 115 -11.06 0.15 14.88
CA SER A 115 -11.88 0.87 15.86
C SER A 115 -13.25 1.08 15.25
N SER A 116 -14.09 0.05 15.37
CA SER A 116 -15.52 0.27 15.44
C SER A 116 -15.76 1.16 16.65
N MET A 117 -15.69 2.48 16.45
CA MET A 117 -16.36 3.42 17.33
C MET A 117 -17.86 3.16 17.13
N LYS A 118 -18.35 2.10 17.80
CA LYS A 118 -19.71 2.06 18.27
C LYS A 118 -19.88 3.36 19.03
N ARG A 119 -20.53 4.32 18.37
CA ARG A 119 -21.02 5.52 19.02
C ARG A 119 -22.02 5.00 20.05
N SER A 120 -21.56 4.80 21.27
CA SER A 120 -22.41 4.60 22.44
C SER A 120 -23.23 5.87 22.55
N VAL A 121 -24.38 5.90 21.88
CA VAL A 121 -25.41 6.87 22.18
C VAL A 121 -25.98 6.38 23.49
N SER A 122 -25.65 7.08 24.57
CA SER A 122 -26.15 6.84 25.90
C SER A 122 -27.67 6.68 25.88
N SER A 123 -28.17 5.55 26.36
CA SER A 123 -29.52 5.48 26.91
C SER A 123 -29.59 6.43 28.10
N PRO A 124 -30.56 7.35 28.18
CA PRO A 124 -31.04 7.82 29.46
C PRO A 124 -32.03 6.77 29.98
N GLU A 125 -31.59 6.05 31.00
CA GLU A 125 -32.47 5.27 31.86
C GLU A 125 -33.28 6.22 32.76
N LEU A 126 -34.43 5.73 33.19
CA LEU A 126 -35.59 6.46 33.68
C LEU A 126 -35.37 7.10 35.06
N ASP A 127 -35.98 8.27 35.27
CA ASP A 127 -36.42 8.69 36.60
C ASP A 127 -37.93 8.97 36.54
N ASP A 128 -38.64 8.29 37.45
CA ASP A 128 -40.08 8.30 37.65
C ASP A 128 -40.63 9.64 38.20
N GLU A 129 -41.89 9.90 37.82
CA GLU A 129 -42.99 10.39 38.66
C GLU A 129 -43.69 11.71 38.23
N LYS A 130 -44.99 11.56 37.87
CA LYS A 130 -46.06 12.58 37.69
C LYS A 130 -45.84 13.56 36.51
N VAL A 131 -46.74 13.68 35.53
CA VAL A 131 -48.11 14.20 35.67
C VAL A 131 -48.94 13.81 34.43
N ALA A 132 -50.15 13.30 34.70
CA ALA A 132 -51.41 13.35 33.94
C ALA A 132 -51.44 13.62 32.42
N MET A 133 -52.16 12.71 31.74
CA MET A 133 -53.11 12.93 30.62
C MET A 133 -52.63 13.66 29.35
N VAL A 134 -52.76 13.01 28.19
CA VAL A 134 -53.79 13.31 27.17
C VAL A 134 -53.50 12.54 25.88
N GLU A 135 -54.58 11.97 25.35
CA GLU A 135 -54.78 11.30 24.07
C GLU A 135 -54.29 12.03 22.78
N HIS A 136 -54.05 11.19 21.76
CA HIS A 136 -54.38 11.35 20.34
C HIS A 136 -53.47 12.09 19.32
N ARG A 137 -53.29 11.39 18.19
CA ARG A 137 -52.91 11.81 16.81
C ARG A 137 -51.41 12.05 16.57
N GLY A 138 -50.77 11.58 15.51
CA GLY A 138 -51.17 10.91 14.28
C GLY A 138 -49.94 10.88 13.35
N TRP A 139 -49.75 9.79 12.62
CA TRP A 139 -48.71 9.65 11.58
C TRP A 139 -48.86 10.70 10.48
N GLN A 140 -47.73 11.21 9.95
CA GLN A 140 -47.60 11.58 8.53
C GLN A 140 -46.13 11.71 8.10
N SER A 141 -45.73 10.89 7.13
CA SER A 141 -44.48 11.01 6.35
C SER A 141 -44.64 11.98 5.18
N PRO A 142 -43.61 12.72 4.76
CA PRO A 142 -43.61 13.39 3.46
C PRO A 142 -42.85 12.58 2.39
N SER A 143 -43.58 12.23 1.33
CA SER A 143 -43.12 11.58 0.10
C SER A 143 -42.22 12.47 -0.77
N ARG A 144 -41.31 11.81 -1.51
CA ARG A 144 -40.41 12.38 -2.54
C ARG A 144 -41.19 13.03 -3.70
N MET A 145 -40.67 14.13 -4.25
CA MET A 145 -41.08 14.66 -5.57
C MET A 145 -39.95 14.57 -6.60
N ILE A 146 -40.30 14.00 -7.75
CA ILE A 146 -39.51 13.81 -8.97
C ILE A 146 -39.63 15.10 -9.81
N LYS A 147 -38.54 15.59 -10.42
CA LYS A 147 -38.61 16.69 -11.40
C LYS A 147 -38.37 16.15 -12.81
N GLU A 148 -39.41 16.30 -13.63
CA GLU A 148 -39.47 16.12 -15.09
C GLU A 148 -38.50 17.03 -15.84
N TRP A 149 -37.98 16.55 -16.97
CA TRP A 149 -37.23 17.32 -17.96
C TRP A 149 -38.18 17.73 -19.10
N ARG A 150 -38.12 19.00 -19.52
CA ARG A 150 -38.68 19.45 -20.82
C ARG A 150 -37.61 20.19 -21.63
N THR A 151 -37.44 19.69 -22.84
CA THR A 151 -36.65 20.19 -23.96
C THR A 151 -37.38 21.34 -24.65
N TYR A 152 -36.61 22.31 -25.17
CA TYR A 152 -36.94 23.08 -26.38
C TYR A 152 -35.68 23.13 -27.24
#